data_AF-A0A955WU49-F1
#
_entry.id   AF-A0A955WU49-F1
#
_cell.length_a   1.000
_cell.length_b   1.000
_cell.length_c   1.000
_cell.angle_alpha   90.00
_cell.angle_beta   90.00
_cell.angle_gamma   90.00
#
_symmetry.space_group_name_H-M   'P 1'
#
loop_
_entity.id
_entity.type
_entity.pdbx_description
1 polymer ?
#
loop_
_entity_poly.entity_id
_entity_poly.type
_entity_poly.pdbx_seq_one_letter_code
_entity_poly.pdbx_strand_id
1 'polypeptide(L)' 'MARRKEGLVYGLHACLAVAEHRPEAILRVFHHRSRRVELGPLLKATAAQRRPYREVPAEDLEKLAGTQHHEG' A
#
# COMPACT_ATOMS: atom_id res chain seq x y z
N MET A 1 7.37 26.19 -2.73
CA MET A 1 7.69 24.76 -2.51
C MET A 1 6.83 23.93 -3.46
N ALA A 2 7.41 23.13 -4.34
CA ALA A 2 6.63 22.31 -5.28
C ALA A 2 5.81 21.26 -4.52
N ARG A 3 4.50 21.18 -4.76
CA ARG A 3 3.64 20.12 -4.24
C ARG A 3 4.16 18.79 -4.80
N ARG A 4 4.75 17.95 -3.96
CA ARG A 4 5.14 16.59 -4.37
C ARG A 4 3.87 15.88 -4.82
N LYS A 5 3.85 15.40 -6.06
CA LYS A 5 2.73 14.58 -6.56
C LYS A 5 2.76 13.25 -5.83
N GLU A 6 1.68 12.94 -5.15
CA GLU A 6 1.43 11.62 -4.58
C GLU A 6 1.09 10.68 -5.75
N GLY A 7 1.71 9.49 -5.76
CA GLY A 7 1.45 8.45 -6.74
C GLY A 7 0.84 7.24 -6.07
N LEU A 8 -0.01 6.51 -6.81
CA LEU A 8 -0.46 5.19 -6.40
C LEU A 8 0.59 4.16 -6.82
N VAL A 9 0.91 3.24 -5.91
CA VAL A 9 1.70 2.04 -6.18
C VAL A 9 0.78 0.86 -5.94
N TYR A 10 0.71 -0.03 -6.92
CA TYR A 10 -0.04 -1.27 -6.87
C TYR A 10 0.88 -2.43 -7.29
N GLY A 11 0.46 -3.65 -6.97
CA GLY A 11 1.27 -4.83 -7.19
C GLY A 11 2.07 -5.25 -5.95
N LEU A 12 2.07 -6.54 -5.65
CA LEU A 12 2.65 -7.07 -4.40
C LEU A 12 4.14 -6.74 -4.28
N HIS A 13 4.92 -7.05 -5.31
CA HIS A 13 6.36 -6.87 -5.32
C HIS A 13 6.75 -5.38 -5.33
N ALA A 14 6.01 -4.54 -6.05
CA ALA A 14 6.27 -3.10 -6.08
C ALA A 14 6.02 -2.47 -4.70
N CYS A 15 4.92 -2.84 -4.04
CA CYS A 15 4.60 -2.37 -2.70
C CYS A 15 5.64 -2.84 -1.67
N LEU A 16 6.12 -4.08 -1.76
CA LEU A 16 7.20 -4.59 -0.90
C LEU A 16 8.52 -3.84 -1.15
N ALA A 17 8.89 -3.58 -2.40
CA ALA A 17 10.09 -2.82 -2.74
C ALA A 17 10.05 -1.38 -2.21
N VAL A 18 8.87 -0.74 -2.18
CA VAL A 18 8.69 0.56 -1.54
C VAL A 18 8.94 0.46 -0.03
N ALA A 19 8.41 -0.57 0.63
CA ALA A 19 8.63 -0.77 2.07
C ALA A 19 10.12 -1.02 2.40
N GLU A 20 10.84 -1.70 1.51
CA GLU A 20 12.26 -2.00 1.68
C GLU A 20 13.15 -0.77 1.45
N HIS A 21 12.91 -0.03 0.36
CA HIS A 21 13.84 1.00 -0.07
C HIS A 21 13.43 2.43 0.30
N ARG A 22 12.13 2.68 0.50
CA ARG A 22 11.57 4.02 0.75
C ARG A 22 10.39 3.99 1.74
N PRO A 23 10.55 3.36 2.93
CA PRO A 23 9.45 3.26 3.88
C PRO A 23 8.86 4.63 4.23
N GLU A 24 9.69 5.67 4.41
CA GLU A 24 9.31 7.04 4.74
C GLU A 24 8.39 7.74 3.73
N ALA A 25 8.36 7.23 2.49
CA ALA A 25 7.48 7.74 1.44
C ALA A 25 6.05 7.18 1.52
N ILE A 26 5.81 6.16 2.36
CA ILE A 26 4.50 5.54 2.52
C ILE A 26 3.58 6.49 3.30
N LEU A 27 2.48 6.90 2.67
CA LEU A 27 1.48 7.77 3.29
C LEU A 27 0.33 7.00 3.91
N ARG A 28 -0.14 5.96 3.21
CA ARG A 28 -1.20 5.04 3.66
C ARG A 28 -1.17 3.75 2.86
N VAL A 29 -1.69 2.67 3.43
CA VAL A 29 -1.79 1.37 2.75
C VAL A 29 -3.23 0.86 2.81
N PHE A 30 -3.73 0.38 1.67
CA PHE A 30 -4.96 -0.40 1.60
C PHE A 30 -4.58 -1.77 1.05
N HIS A 31 -5.17 -2.81 1.61
CA HIS A 31 -4.88 -4.18 1.20
C HIS A 31 -6.10 -5.07 1.38
N HIS A 32 -6.16 -6.14 0.60
CA HIS A 32 -7.13 -7.22 0.81
C HIS A 32 -6.63 -8.24 1.83
N ARG A 33 -7.56 -8.83 2.58
CA ARG A 33 -7.26 -9.83 3.64
C ARG A 33 -6.40 -10.99 3.13
N SER A 34 -6.62 -11.44 1.90
CA SER A 34 -5.89 -12.58 1.32
C SER A 34 -4.39 -12.33 1.17
N ARG A 35 -3.95 -11.07 1.06
CA ARG A 35 -2.55 -10.68 0.90
C ARG A 35 -1.87 -10.26 2.20
N ARG A 36 -2.59 -10.27 3.33
CA ARG A 36 -2.09 -9.77 4.62
C ARG A 36 -0.78 -10.41 5.06
N VAL A 37 -0.60 -11.71 4.83
CA VAL A 37 0.63 -12.43 5.20
C VAL A 37 1.79 -11.98 4.32
N GLU A 38 1.60 -11.93 3.01
CA GLU A 38 2.62 -11.53 2.03
C GLU A 38 3.03 -10.05 2.22
N LEU A 39 2.07 -9.19 2.55
CA LEU A 39 2.28 -7.75 2.80
C LEU A 39 2.81 -7.44 4.21
N GLY A 40 3.11 -8.45 5.04
CA GLY A 40 3.60 -8.28 6.41
C GLY A 40 4.72 -7.23 6.56
N PRO A 41 5.78 -7.25 5.74
CA PRO A 41 6.84 -6.24 5.77
C PRO A 41 6.33 -4.81 5.52
N LEU A 42 5.44 -4.64 4.53
CA LEU A 42 4.83 -3.33 4.22
C LEU A 42 3.98 -2.82 5.39
N LEU A 43 3.13 -3.67 5.96
CA LEU A 43 2.29 -3.28 7.09
C LEU A 43 3.13 -2.90 8.31
N LYS A 44 4.22 -3.64 8.58
CA LYS A 44 5.17 -3.33 9.65
C LYS A 44 5.86 -1.99 9.42
N ALA A 45 6.35 -1.73 8.21
CA ALA A 45 6.99 -0.47 7.85
C ALA A 45 6.03 0.73 7.99
N THR A 46 4.77 0.54 7.59
CA THR A 46 3.70 1.54 7.68
C THR A 46 3.35 1.84 9.14
N ALA A 47 3.21 0.79 9.96
CA ALA A 47 2.91 0.90 11.39
C ALA A 47 4.05 1.57 12.18
N ALA A 48 5.31 1.25 11.87
CA ALA A 48 6.49 1.85 12.52
C ALA A 48 6.52 3.38 12.39
N GLN A 49 5.97 3.90 11.29
CA GLN A 49 5.88 5.33 11.01
C GLN A 49 4.54 5.96 11.46
N ARG A 50 3.68 5.18 12.13
CA ARG A 50 2.34 5.59 12.55
C ARG A 50 1.48 6.09 11.38
N ARG A 51 1.66 5.49 10.22
CA ARG A 51 0.87 5.78 9.02
C ARG A 51 -0.36 4.87 9.00
N PRO A 52 -1.51 5.37 8.50
CA PRO A 52 -2.73 4.58 8.43
C PRO A 52 -2.58 3.41 7.44
N TYR A 53 -3.01 2.22 7.84
CA TYR A 53 -3.22 1.08 6.95
C TYR A 53 -4.55 0.41 7.25
N ARG A 54 -5.24 -0.09 6.23
CA ARG A 54 -6.58 -0.69 6.38
C ARG A 54 -6.77 -1.93 5.51
N GLU A 55 -7.37 -2.95 6.10
CA GLU A 55 -7.96 -4.08 5.37
C GLU A 55 -9.29 -3.64 4.76
N VAL A 56 -9.44 -3.81 3.45
CA VAL A 56 -10.65 -3.45 2.70
C VAL A 56 -11.13 -4.63 1.85
N PRO A 57 -12.44 -4.73 1.57
CA PRO A 57 -12.98 -5.65 0.58
C PRO A 57 -12.38 -5.42 -0.81
N ALA A 58 -12.39 -6.45 -1.67
CA ALA A 58 -11.88 -6.34 -3.05
C ALA A 58 -12.56 -5.22 -3.85
N GLU A 59 -13.89 -5.09 -3.73
CA GLU A 59 -14.67 -4.03 -4.39
C GLU A 59 -14.24 -2.61 -4.02
N ASP A 60 -13.79 -2.40 -2.78
CA ASP A 60 -13.30 -1.11 -2.32
C ASP A 60 -11.87 -0.87 -2.79
N LEU A 61 -11.07 -1.94 -2.86
CA LEU A 61 -9.71 -1.88 -3.37
C LEU A 61 -9.67 -1.52 -4.87
N GLU A 62 -10.58 -2.09 -5.67
CA GLU A 62 -10.76 -1.72 -7.08
C GLU A 62 -11.10 -0.24 -7.25
N LYS A 63 -12.04 0.29 -6.44
CA LYS A 63 -12.41 1.70 -6.45
C LYS A 63 -11.24 2.61 -6.05
N LEU A 64 -10.46 2.20 -5.06
CA LEU A 64 -9.30 2.96 -4.57
C LEU A 64 -8.14 2.94 -5.58
N ALA A 65 -7.89 1.82 -6.23
CA ALA A 65 -6.83 1.65 -7.21
C ALA A 65 -7.21 2.26 -8.59
N GLY A 66 -8.50 2.38 -8.88
CA GLY A 66 -9.00 2.76 -10.20
C GLY A 66 -8.76 1.70 -11.28
N THR A 67 -8.41 0.47 -10.87
CA THR A 67 -8.11 -0.66 -11.75
C THR A 67 -8.34 -1.99 -11.01
N GLN A 68 -8.66 -3.04 -11.75
CA GLN A 68 -8.76 -4.41 -11.23
C GLN A 68 -7.38 -5.08 -11.07
N HIS A 69 -6.31 -4.49 -11.64
CA HIS A 69 -4.94 -5.03 -11.56
C HIS A 69 -4.16 -4.50 -10.34
N HIS A 70 -4.82 -4.44 -9.18
CA HIS A 70 -4.17 -3.98 -7.94
C HIS A 70 -3.32 -5.06 -7.26
N GLU A 71 -3.52 -6.33 -7.63
CA GLU A 71 -2.90 -7.56 -7.08
C GLU A 71 -3.15 -7.86 -5.59
N GLY A 72 -3.80 -6.94 -4.89
CA GLY A 72 -4.41 -7.15 -3.57
C GLY A 72 -3.73 -6.39 -2.45
#